data_AF-A0A7X2IW00-F1
#
_entry.id   AF-A0A7X2IW00-F1
#
_cell.length_a   1.000
_cell.length_b   1.000
_cell.length_c   1.000
_cell.angle_alpha   90.00
_cell.angle_beta   90.00
_cell.angle_gamma   90.00
#
_symmetry.space_group_name_H-M   'P 1'
#
loop_
_entity.id
_entity.type
_entity.pdbx_description
1 polymer ?
#
loop_
_entity_poly.entity_id
_entity_poly.type
_entity_poly.pdbx_seq_one_letter_code
_entity_poly.pdbx_strand_id
1 'polypeptide(L)'
;MKKKTLVKVLGAVAVGAAALVGYRTLGWDLMSPVNSLNLDLAKPDALIVTGSLSALPRDLLTIPLARDVLREDFLFYYEQSEDRLGLKGSLRRIAYEHELGWGDQLIRMVLDQPAEVALWRDGDGSLKHFAIAVSRSQLSRLLEEAGKVALKDTQLKIAGGLRVDGDTVQVYALSYAYGRTMLIAAHGERMVILSHPGMLYGGKDGKRADSTAADVVSGLLASSADKQRPFHEQFHFDKKPAEGHSIAVKADFLSFGYQPFFGALQALRFDFSKGAWRSQVLIDGGKLAKGGYDSAALWPALPHNPGGCFTVPADWKAMQPVLKRVGGKASVSVQPLAEQLAGPVAACWYGHSRLHTPVFIASRAANDDGKGSEALLGSLFDVAVGGGGQVEKTQAKGGAVRWQRTVSTKLGDTSPTLAVAGNTVVFSADARLVDQVLAVKRKQAPAAADRMPDPGHTVGLIAPASLAQLIQKEAFATLPANQEPVLRTAADEHLVPRLEALKKYPPYRMVLKNLPASGTAWQALEWQAITQ
;
A
#
# COMPACT_ATOMS: atom_id res chain seq x y z
N MET A 1 -17.47 -60.74 -27.73
CA MET A 1 -17.89 -59.61 -26.87
C MET A 1 -19.19 -59.02 -27.40
N LYS A 2 -20.19 -58.77 -26.53
CA LYS A 2 -21.57 -58.44 -26.92
C LYS A 2 -21.72 -56.98 -27.36
N LYS A 3 -22.43 -56.73 -28.47
CA LYS A 3 -22.72 -55.39 -29.07
C LYS A 3 -23.19 -54.32 -28.07
N LYS A 4 -23.87 -54.73 -26.98
CA LYS A 4 -24.35 -53.81 -25.91
C LYS A 4 -23.23 -53.23 -25.03
N THR A 5 -22.06 -53.87 -24.94
CA THR A 5 -20.93 -53.37 -24.14
C THR A 5 -20.12 -52.32 -24.91
N LEU A 6 -20.03 -52.46 -26.23
CA LEU A 6 -19.29 -51.52 -27.10
C LEU A 6 -19.98 -50.13 -27.16
N VAL A 7 -21.32 -50.11 -27.22
CA VAL A 7 -22.11 -48.85 -27.25
C VAL A 7 -22.04 -48.09 -25.93
N LYS A 8 -21.97 -48.79 -24.79
CA LYS A 8 -21.81 -48.14 -23.48
C LYS A 8 -20.41 -47.56 -23.29
N VAL A 9 -19.37 -48.21 -23.82
CA VAL A 9 -17.99 -47.69 -23.78
C VAL A 9 -17.83 -46.49 -24.73
N LEU A 10 -18.37 -46.56 -25.96
CA LEU A 10 -18.34 -45.43 -26.89
C LEU A 10 -19.17 -44.22 -26.40
N GLY A 11 -20.32 -44.46 -25.77
CA GLY A 11 -21.12 -43.40 -25.15
C GLY A 11 -20.41 -42.74 -23.95
N ALA A 12 -19.76 -43.53 -23.09
CA ALA A 12 -18.98 -42.99 -21.96
C ALA A 12 -17.74 -42.22 -22.41
N VAL A 13 -17.06 -42.66 -23.48
CA VAL A 13 -15.92 -41.94 -24.08
C VAL A 13 -16.38 -40.65 -24.76
N ALA A 14 -17.55 -40.64 -25.44
CA ALA A 14 -18.08 -39.44 -26.09
C ALA A 14 -18.59 -38.40 -25.07
N VAL A 15 -19.25 -38.84 -23.99
CA VAL A 15 -19.68 -37.95 -22.89
C VAL A 15 -18.47 -37.47 -22.07
N GLY A 16 -17.49 -38.34 -21.83
CA GLY A 16 -16.23 -37.97 -21.18
C GLY A 16 -15.41 -36.98 -21.99
N ALA A 17 -15.31 -37.17 -23.31
CA ALA A 17 -14.62 -36.25 -24.21
C ALA A 17 -15.39 -34.92 -24.37
N ALA A 18 -16.72 -34.94 -24.43
CA ALA A 18 -17.55 -33.74 -24.48
C ALA A 18 -17.54 -32.95 -23.16
N ALA A 19 -17.46 -33.63 -22.01
CA ALA A 19 -17.27 -33.00 -20.70
C ALA A 19 -15.86 -32.42 -20.55
N LEU A 20 -14.83 -33.12 -21.05
CA LEU A 20 -13.44 -32.66 -20.98
C LEU A 20 -13.17 -31.51 -21.96
N VAL A 21 -13.79 -31.52 -23.15
CA VAL A 21 -13.78 -30.40 -24.12
C VAL A 21 -14.64 -29.25 -23.60
N GLY A 22 -15.87 -29.50 -23.14
CA GLY A 22 -16.76 -28.50 -22.55
C GLY A 22 -16.17 -27.82 -21.32
N TYR A 23 -15.44 -28.54 -20.47
CA TYR A 23 -14.76 -27.98 -19.30
C TYR A 23 -13.44 -27.27 -19.65
N ARG A 24 -12.78 -27.65 -20.76
CA ARG A 24 -11.64 -26.90 -21.34
C ARG A 24 -12.07 -25.64 -22.07
N THR A 25 -13.27 -25.59 -22.63
CA THR A 25 -13.79 -24.43 -23.37
C THR A 25 -14.54 -23.47 -22.46
N LEU A 26 -15.44 -23.94 -21.59
CA LEU A 26 -16.29 -23.09 -20.73
C LEU A 26 -15.66 -22.70 -19.39
N GLY A 27 -14.70 -23.48 -18.87
CA GLY A 27 -14.09 -23.19 -17.56
C GLY A 27 -13.13 -21.99 -17.56
N TRP A 28 -12.72 -21.54 -18.74
CA TRP A 28 -11.80 -20.41 -18.93
C TRP A 28 -12.53 -19.11 -19.29
N ASP A 29 -13.73 -19.19 -19.86
CA ASP A 29 -14.59 -18.03 -20.19
C ASP A 29 -15.20 -17.35 -18.95
N LEU A 30 -15.08 -17.96 -17.77
CA LEU A 30 -15.44 -17.36 -16.47
C LEU A 30 -14.32 -16.49 -15.87
N MET A 31 -13.13 -16.46 -16.49
CA MET A 31 -12.07 -15.55 -16.08
C MET A 31 -12.37 -14.16 -16.65
N SER A 32 -12.37 -13.14 -15.78
CA SER A 32 -12.52 -11.74 -16.20
C SER A 32 -11.58 -11.44 -17.37
N PRO A 33 -12.04 -10.67 -18.39
CA PRO A 33 -11.32 -10.48 -19.64
C PRO A 33 -9.87 -10.03 -19.40
N VAL A 34 -8.96 -10.96 -19.59
CA VAL A 34 -7.60 -10.86 -20.09
C VAL A 34 -6.89 -9.49 -20.09
N ASN A 35 -5.79 -9.37 -19.32
CA ASN A 35 -5.17 -8.11 -18.89
C ASN A 35 -6.18 -7.06 -18.35
N SER A 36 -7.33 -7.50 -17.84
CA SER A 36 -8.30 -6.65 -17.12
C SER A 36 -7.67 -5.93 -15.94
N LEU A 37 -6.60 -6.50 -15.40
CA LEU A 37 -5.87 -5.92 -14.29
C LEU A 37 -4.96 -4.75 -14.73
N ASN A 38 -4.62 -4.66 -16.03
CA ASN A 38 -3.67 -3.67 -16.58
C ASN A 38 -2.38 -3.56 -15.75
N LEU A 39 -1.85 -4.69 -15.28
CA LEU A 39 -0.68 -4.75 -14.41
C LEU A 39 0.60 -4.90 -15.23
N ASP A 40 1.62 -4.13 -14.86
CA ASP A 40 2.99 -4.36 -15.29
C ASP A 40 3.66 -5.33 -14.30
N LEU A 41 3.78 -6.61 -14.69
CA LEU A 41 4.41 -7.64 -13.86
C LEU A 41 5.89 -7.37 -13.58
N ALA A 42 6.56 -6.49 -14.31
CA ALA A 42 7.94 -6.12 -13.99
C ALA A 42 8.01 -5.12 -12.82
N LYS A 43 6.90 -4.47 -12.45
CA LYS A 43 6.87 -3.35 -11.52
C LYS A 43 5.91 -3.55 -10.34
N PRO A 44 6.24 -4.43 -9.38
CA PRO A 44 5.45 -4.59 -8.18
C PRO A 44 5.40 -3.33 -7.31
N ASP A 45 4.31 -3.19 -6.56
CA ASP A 45 4.09 -2.12 -5.59
C ASP A 45 4.79 -2.36 -4.25
N ALA A 46 4.94 -3.64 -3.89
CA ALA A 46 5.68 -4.07 -2.72
C ALA A 46 6.45 -5.36 -3.00
N LEU A 47 7.54 -5.56 -2.26
CA LEU A 47 8.38 -6.75 -2.34
C LEU A 47 8.75 -7.21 -0.93
N ILE A 48 8.51 -8.48 -0.65
CA ILE A 48 8.97 -9.15 0.56
C ILE A 48 10.08 -10.12 0.13
N VAL A 49 11.28 -9.95 0.69
CA VAL A 49 12.39 -10.89 0.56
C VAL A 49 12.59 -11.53 1.92
N THR A 50 12.40 -12.83 2.02
CA THR A 50 12.43 -13.53 3.31
C THR A 50 13.23 -14.83 3.24
N GLY A 51 13.94 -15.14 4.32
CA GLY A 51 14.55 -16.46 4.51
C GLY A 51 13.54 -17.55 4.86
N SER A 52 12.35 -17.19 5.34
CA SER A 52 11.26 -18.11 5.67
C SER A 52 9.94 -17.36 5.82
N LEU A 53 9.02 -17.54 4.88
CA LEU A 53 7.72 -16.84 4.87
C LEU A 53 6.84 -17.21 6.09
N SER A 54 6.99 -18.41 6.65
CA SER A 54 6.28 -18.87 7.86
C SER A 54 6.79 -18.23 9.15
N ALA A 55 8.06 -17.81 9.19
CA ALA A 55 8.65 -17.12 10.33
C ALA A 55 8.23 -15.64 10.41
N LEU A 56 7.92 -15.02 9.27
CA LEU A 56 7.60 -13.59 9.17
C LEU A 56 6.51 -13.11 10.15
N PRO A 57 5.36 -13.78 10.31
CA PRO A 57 4.35 -13.35 11.28
C PRO A 57 4.85 -13.36 12.72
N ARG A 58 5.62 -14.38 13.11
CA ARG A 58 6.20 -14.47 14.46
C ARG A 58 7.21 -13.36 14.70
N ASP A 59 8.05 -13.10 13.72
CA ASP A 59 9.09 -12.08 13.81
C ASP A 59 8.50 -10.66 13.81
N LEU A 60 7.36 -10.42 13.13
CA LEU A 60 6.61 -9.17 13.23
C LEU A 60 6.13 -8.89 14.66
N LEU A 61 5.73 -9.93 15.40
CA LEU A 61 5.27 -9.84 16.79
C LEU A 61 6.41 -9.60 17.80
N THR A 62 7.67 -9.51 17.36
CA THR A 62 8.76 -9.04 18.21
C THR A 62 8.65 -7.53 18.50
N ILE A 63 7.94 -6.78 17.66
CA ILE A 63 7.64 -5.36 17.90
C ILE A 63 6.56 -5.28 18.99
N PRO A 64 6.82 -4.68 20.17
CA PRO A 64 5.84 -4.65 21.27
C PRO A 64 4.51 -4.05 20.85
N LEU A 65 4.54 -2.93 20.13
CA LEU A 65 3.34 -2.28 19.60
C LEU A 65 2.52 -3.22 18.71
N ALA A 66 3.19 -3.94 17.80
CA ALA A 66 2.51 -4.89 16.92
C ALA A 66 1.94 -6.05 17.72
N ARG A 67 2.67 -6.61 18.68
CA ARG A 67 2.21 -7.70 19.56
C ARG A 67 0.96 -7.32 20.36
N ASP A 68 0.93 -6.12 20.91
CA ASP A 68 -0.13 -5.70 21.81
C ASP A 68 -1.41 -5.27 21.05
N VAL A 69 -1.26 -4.77 19.81
CA VAL A 69 -2.38 -4.36 18.94
C VAL A 69 -2.86 -5.53 18.07
N LEU A 70 -1.94 -6.27 17.46
CA LEU A 70 -2.16 -7.50 16.69
C LEU A 70 -2.08 -8.70 17.63
N ARG A 71 -2.94 -8.72 18.67
CA ARG A 71 -3.03 -9.84 19.62
C ARG A 71 -3.17 -11.19 18.92
N GLU A 72 -2.94 -12.27 19.66
CA GLU A 72 -3.31 -13.62 19.23
C GLU A 72 -4.74 -13.65 18.68
N ASP A 73 -5.72 -12.93 19.23
CA ASP A 73 -7.07 -12.84 18.65
C ASP A 73 -7.14 -12.21 17.26
N PHE A 74 -6.10 -11.56 16.74
CA PHE A 74 -5.99 -11.12 15.35
C PHE A 74 -5.29 -12.18 14.46
N LEU A 75 -4.53 -13.09 15.07
CA LEU A 75 -4.27 -14.40 14.47
C LEU A 75 -5.58 -15.22 14.48
N PHE A 76 -6.23 -15.40 15.64
CA PHE A 76 -7.43 -16.20 15.89
C PHE A 76 -8.78 -15.66 15.34
N TYR A 77 -8.97 -14.35 15.16
CA TYR A 77 -10.17 -13.79 14.49
C TYR A 77 -10.09 -14.00 12.98
N TYR A 78 -8.88 -13.95 12.41
CA TYR A 78 -8.62 -14.59 11.12
C TYR A 78 -8.68 -16.12 11.21
N GLU A 79 -8.64 -16.73 12.41
CA GLU A 79 -8.90 -18.16 12.66
C GLU A 79 -10.37 -18.57 12.76
N GLN A 80 -11.31 -17.63 12.86
CA GLN A 80 -12.71 -17.97 13.13
C GLN A 80 -13.74 -17.27 12.24
N SER A 81 -13.39 -16.24 11.45
CA SER A 81 -14.33 -15.61 10.52
C SER A 81 -14.47 -16.35 9.17
N GLU A 82 -15.68 -16.27 8.59
CA GLU A 82 -16.08 -16.90 7.31
C GLU A 82 -15.50 -16.23 6.04
N ASP A 83 -14.60 -15.24 6.16
CA ASP A 83 -13.83 -14.65 5.05
C ASP A 83 -12.73 -15.59 4.48
N ARG A 84 -13.06 -16.88 4.43
CA ARG A 84 -12.30 -18.06 4.03
C ARG A 84 -11.87 -18.11 2.54
N LEU A 85 -11.60 -16.98 1.88
CA LEU A 85 -11.33 -16.95 0.42
C LEU A 85 -10.04 -16.20 0.00
N GLY A 86 -9.21 -15.77 0.94
CA GLY A 86 -7.84 -15.28 0.69
C GLY A 86 -6.75 -16.25 1.18
N LEU A 87 -5.50 -16.03 0.75
CA LEU A 87 -4.30 -16.84 1.00
C LEU A 87 -4.25 -17.46 2.42
N LYS A 88 -4.61 -16.69 3.46
CA LYS A 88 -4.60 -17.06 4.89
C LYS A 88 -5.69 -18.06 5.32
N GLY A 89 -6.84 -18.08 4.64
CA GLY A 89 -7.95 -19.02 4.92
C GLY A 89 -7.75 -20.38 4.26
N SER A 90 -7.25 -20.39 3.02
CA SER A 90 -6.76 -21.60 2.35
C SER A 90 -5.63 -22.23 3.15
N LEU A 91 -4.74 -21.42 3.73
CA LEU A 91 -3.63 -21.85 4.57
C LEU A 91 -4.01 -22.62 5.86
N ARG A 92 -5.23 -22.44 6.39
CA ARG A 92 -5.63 -23.01 7.69
C ARG A 92 -6.49 -24.28 7.60
N ARG A 93 -7.29 -24.51 6.55
CA ARG A 93 -7.99 -25.81 6.39
C ARG A 93 -6.99 -26.98 6.32
N ILE A 94 -5.83 -26.72 5.74
CA ILE A 94 -4.58 -27.51 5.73
C ILE A 94 -4.09 -27.93 7.12
N ALA A 95 -4.35 -27.14 8.15
CA ALA A 95 -3.76 -27.35 9.46
C ALA A 95 -4.66 -28.17 10.41
N TYR A 96 -5.97 -28.28 10.14
CA TYR A 96 -6.92 -28.85 11.11
C TYR A 96 -8.04 -29.75 10.57
N GLU A 97 -8.24 -29.93 9.25
CA GLU A 97 -9.16 -30.95 8.71
C GLU A 97 -8.37 -32.20 8.25
N HIS A 98 -8.83 -33.40 8.64
CA HIS A 98 -8.09 -34.68 8.60
C HIS A 98 -8.00 -35.37 7.22
N GLU A 99 -8.28 -34.66 6.11
CA GLU A 99 -7.98 -35.14 4.75
C GLU A 99 -7.36 -34.01 3.93
N LEU A 100 -6.02 -33.99 3.88
CA LEU A 100 -5.28 -32.96 3.13
C LEU A 100 -5.31 -33.27 1.63
N GLY A 101 -5.84 -32.33 0.84
CA GLY A 101 -5.64 -32.33 -0.60
C GLY A 101 -4.19 -31.94 -0.97
N TRP A 102 -3.76 -32.24 -2.19
CA TRP A 102 -2.41 -31.92 -2.66
C TRP A 102 -2.06 -30.41 -2.59
N GLY A 103 -3.04 -29.53 -2.81
CA GLY A 103 -2.86 -28.07 -2.72
C GLY A 103 -2.46 -27.60 -1.32
N ASP A 104 -2.93 -28.30 -0.30
CA ASP A 104 -2.68 -27.93 1.09
C ASP A 104 -1.24 -28.25 1.51
N GLN A 105 -0.74 -29.41 1.05
CA GLN A 105 0.66 -29.78 1.22
C GLN A 105 1.59 -28.84 0.44
N LEU A 106 1.23 -28.45 -0.79
CA LEU A 106 2.01 -27.50 -1.60
C LEU A 106 2.17 -26.15 -0.92
N ILE A 107 1.09 -25.61 -0.36
CA ILE A 107 1.13 -24.32 0.32
C ILE A 107 2.03 -24.38 1.57
N ARG A 108 1.92 -25.42 2.41
CA ARG A 108 2.81 -25.60 3.57
C ARG A 108 4.27 -25.71 3.14
N MET A 109 4.56 -26.37 2.02
CA MET A 109 5.91 -26.53 1.48
C MET A 109 6.52 -25.22 0.94
N VAL A 110 5.70 -24.25 0.54
CA VAL A 110 6.13 -22.94 0.03
C VAL A 110 6.47 -21.98 1.18
N LEU A 111 5.77 -22.08 2.31
CA LEU A 111 5.90 -21.11 3.40
C LEU A 111 7.21 -21.24 4.20
N ASP A 112 7.76 -22.44 4.39
CA ASP A 112 8.97 -22.63 5.22
C ASP A 112 10.28 -22.31 4.50
N GLN A 113 10.23 -21.85 3.24
CA GLN A 113 11.40 -21.67 2.39
C GLN A 113 11.78 -20.19 2.20
N PRO A 114 13.03 -19.91 1.78
CA PRO A 114 13.39 -18.61 1.26
C PRO A 114 12.48 -18.25 0.08
N ALA A 115 11.86 -17.09 0.16
CA ALA A 115 10.84 -16.65 -0.77
C ALA A 115 10.98 -15.17 -1.11
N GLU A 116 10.65 -14.85 -2.35
CA GLU A 116 10.34 -13.49 -2.79
C GLU A 116 8.84 -13.40 -3.05
N VAL A 117 8.16 -12.48 -2.39
CA VAL A 117 6.74 -12.18 -2.59
C VAL A 117 6.61 -10.78 -3.16
N ALA A 118 6.30 -10.68 -4.44
CA ALA A 118 5.98 -9.42 -5.10
C ALA A 118 4.46 -9.20 -5.07
N LEU A 119 4.02 -7.97 -4.81
CA LEU A 119 2.62 -7.61 -4.69
C LEU A 119 2.26 -6.43 -5.59
N TRP A 120 1.06 -6.44 -6.16
CA TRP A 120 0.50 -5.39 -7.00
C TRP A 120 -0.88 -4.98 -6.49
N ARG A 121 -1.18 -3.69 -6.64
CA ARG A 121 -2.51 -3.17 -6.35
C ARG A 121 -3.52 -3.60 -7.41
N ASP A 122 -4.76 -3.77 -6.99
CA ASP A 122 -5.91 -3.97 -7.87
C ASP A 122 -6.55 -2.62 -8.26
N GLY A 123 -7.61 -2.65 -9.06
CA GLY A 123 -8.33 -1.44 -9.49
C GLY A 123 -8.87 -0.56 -8.35
N ASP A 124 -9.07 -1.13 -7.15
CA ASP A 124 -9.48 -0.39 -5.95
C ASP A 124 -8.29 0.17 -5.13
N GLY A 125 -7.05 -0.05 -5.59
CA GLY A 125 -5.83 0.39 -4.94
C GLY A 125 -5.30 -0.54 -3.84
N SER A 126 -5.97 -1.65 -3.53
CA SER A 126 -5.51 -2.60 -2.50
C SER A 126 -4.54 -3.66 -3.06
N LEU A 127 -3.53 -4.09 -2.28
CA LEU A 127 -2.58 -5.14 -2.68
C LEU A 127 -3.27 -6.51 -2.67
N LYS A 128 -3.77 -6.96 -3.82
CA LYS A 128 -4.50 -8.23 -3.98
C LYS A 128 -3.80 -9.23 -4.88
N HIS A 129 -3.00 -8.75 -5.83
CA HIS A 129 -2.31 -9.60 -6.79
C HIS A 129 -0.89 -9.86 -6.30
N PHE A 130 -0.43 -11.10 -6.35
CA PHE A 130 0.90 -11.45 -5.85
C PHE A 130 1.55 -12.56 -6.67
N ALA A 131 2.88 -12.55 -6.65
CA ALA A 131 3.74 -13.59 -7.19
C ALA A 131 4.67 -14.06 -6.08
N ILE A 132 4.71 -15.37 -5.81
CA ILE A 132 5.63 -15.99 -4.85
C ILE A 132 6.65 -16.80 -5.63
N ALA A 133 7.93 -16.46 -5.51
CA ALA A 133 9.03 -17.21 -6.07
C ALA A 133 9.84 -17.86 -4.95
N VAL A 134 9.99 -19.19 -5.00
CA VAL A 134 10.73 -19.97 -3.98
C VAL A 134 11.85 -20.77 -4.62
N SER A 135 12.91 -21.00 -3.83
CA SER A 135 14.02 -21.92 -4.17
C SER A 135 13.96 -23.17 -3.31
N ARG A 136 13.94 -24.36 -3.93
CA ARG A 136 14.10 -25.64 -3.22
C ARG A 136 14.53 -26.78 -4.14
N SER A 137 15.35 -27.67 -3.61
CA SER A 137 15.71 -28.94 -4.24
C SER A 137 14.49 -29.83 -4.51
N GLN A 138 14.41 -30.44 -5.70
CA GLN A 138 13.38 -31.42 -6.09
C GLN A 138 11.94 -30.86 -6.30
N LEU A 139 11.78 -29.54 -6.48
CA LEU A 139 10.47 -28.96 -6.81
C LEU A 139 9.89 -29.46 -8.14
N SER A 140 10.74 -29.65 -9.15
CA SER A 140 10.34 -30.18 -10.46
C SER A 140 9.72 -31.57 -10.36
N ARG A 141 10.32 -32.49 -9.59
CA ARG A 141 9.78 -33.84 -9.35
C ARG A 141 8.40 -33.80 -8.68
N LEU A 142 8.19 -32.84 -7.78
CA LEU A 142 6.91 -32.69 -7.10
C LEU A 142 5.80 -32.26 -8.06
N LEU A 143 6.08 -31.34 -8.99
CA LEU A 143 5.12 -30.96 -10.03
C LEU A 143 4.97 -32.01 -11.13
N GLU A 144 6.01 -32.79 -11.44
CA GLU A 144 5.90 -33.92 -12.38
C GLU A 144 4.96 -35.01 -11.85
N GLU A 145 5.08 -35.37 -10.57
CA GLU A 145 4.13 -36.27 -9.90
C GLU A 145 2.73 -35.64 -9.83
N ALA A 146 2.63 -34.34 -9.54
CA ALA A 146 1.36 -33.63 -9.58
C ALA A 146 0.74 -33.61 -10.98
N GLY A 147 1.53 -33.53 -12.04
CA GLY A 147 1.06 -33.60 -13.42
C GLY A 147 0.40 -34.94 -13.75
N LYS A 148 0.90 -36.04 -13.17
CA LYS A 148 0.27 -37.37 -13.29
C LYS A 148 -1.08 -37.45 -12.55
N VAL A 149 -1.23 -36.70 -11.46
CA VAL A 149 -2.47 -36.60 -10.65
C VAL A 149 -3.45 -35.59 -11.24
N ALA A 150 -2.98 -34.48 -11.84
CA ALA A 150 -3.78 -33.45 -12.51
C ALA A 150 -4.65 -34.02 -13.66
N LEU A 151 -4.24 -35.14 -14.24
CA LEU A 151 -5.03 -35.87 -15.23
C LEU A 151 -6.28 -36.55 -14.64
N LYS A 152 -6.37 -36.66 -13.31
CA LYS A 152 -7.44 -37.35 -12.56
C LYS A 152 -8.24 -36.43 -11.63
N ASP A 153 -7.74 -35.24 -11.33
CA ASP A 153 -8.36 -34.27 -10.40
C ASP A 153 -9.06 -33.13 -11.17
N THR A 154 -10.18 -32.63 -10.65
CA THR A 154 -10.91 -31.49 -11.24
C THR A 154 -10.31 -30.13 -10.84
N GLN A 155 -9.52 -30.07 -9.77
CA GLN A 155 -9.01 -28.83 -9.20
C GLN A 155 -7.72 -28.33 -9.86
N LEU A 156 -6.88 -29.23 -10.39
CA LEU A 156 -5.59 -28.90 -10.99
C LEU A 156 -5.60 -29.20 -12.50
N LYS A 157 -5.26 -28.22 -13.33
CA LYS A 157 -5.25 -28.35 -14.80
C LYS A 157 -3.98 -27.78 -15.41
N ILE A 158 -3.64 -28.22 -16.62
CA ILE A 158 -2.62 -27.56 -17.43
C ILE A 158 -3.22 -26.30 -18.07
N ALA A 159 -2.58 -25.17 -17.84
CA ALA A 159 -2.99 -23.86 -18.34
C ALA A 159 -2.26 -23.45 -19.63
N GLY A 160 -1.00 -23.85 -19.77
CA GLY A 160 -0.20 -23.57 -20.95
C GLY A 160 1.27 -23.90 -20.70
N GLY A 161 2.14 -23.45 -21.59
CA GLY A 161 3.59 -23.62 -21.46
C GLY A 161 4.35 -22.29 -21.54
N LEU A 162 5.51 -22.24 -20.89
CA LEU A 162 6.48 -21.14 -20.95
C LEU A 162 7.83 -21.66 -21.43
N ARG A 163 8.60 -20.82 -22.11
CA ARG A 163 9.99 -21.12 -22.48
C ARG A 163 10.92 -20.59 -21.39
N VAL A 164 11.63 -21.48 -20.70
CA VAL A 164 12.58 -21.10 -19.65
C VAL A 164 13.91 -21.79 -19.94
N ASP A 165 14.99 -21.02 -20.09
CA ASP A 165 16.34 -21.54 -20.42
C ASP A 165 16.40 -22.51 -21.62
N GLY A 166 15.45 -22.40 -22.56
CA GLY A 166 15.33 -23.28 -23.73
C GLY A 166 14.34 -24.44 -23.55
N ASP A 167 13.99 -24.79 -22.31
CA ASP A 167 13.03 -25.82 -21.97
C ASP A 167 11.58 -25.31 -22.02
N THR A 168 10.64 -26.22 -22.25
CA THR A 168 9.21 -25.92 -22.16
C THR A 168 8.68 -26.31 -20.79
N VAL A 169 8.44 -25.30 -19.95
CA VAL A 169 7.89 -25.45 -18.60
C VAL A 169 6.37 -25.41 -18.65
N GLN A 170 5.72 -26.41 -18.07
CA GLN A 170 4.26 -26.43 -17.95
C GLN A 170 3.81 -25.49 -16.83
N VAL A 171 2.76 -24.73 -17.13
CA VAL A 171 2.04 -23.90 -16.16
C VAL A 171 0.75 -24.61 -15.79
N TYR A 172 0.55 -24.81 -14.51
CA TYR A 172 -0.65 -25.41 -13.95
C TYR A 172 -1.58 -24.35 -13.37
N ALA A 173 -2.89 -24.53 -13.51
CA ALA A 173 -3.92 -23.74 -12.87
C ALA A 173 -4.56 -24.58 -11.75
N LEU A 174 -4.50 -24.06 -10.52
CA LEU A 174 -5.10 -24.67 -9.34
C LEU A 174 -6.31 -23.83 -8.89
N SER A 175 -7.50 -24.41 -8.99
CA SER A 175 -8.74 -23.84 -8.46
C SER A 175 -8.89 -24.25 -6.99
N TYR A 176 -8.69 -23.31 -6.07
CA TYR A 176 -8.69 -23.57 -4.63
C TYR A 176 -9.95 -23.07 -3.92
N ALA A 177 -10.74 -22.21 -4.57
CA ALA A 177 -12.06 -21.82 -4.11
C ALA A 177 -12.94 -21.33 -5.27
N TYR A 178 -14.23 -21.08 -5.00
CA TYR A 178 -15.15 -20.56 -6.00
C TYR A 178 -14.65 -19.21 -6.55
N GLY A 179 -14.45 -19.14 -7.87
CA GLY A 179 -13.92 -17.95 -8.55
C GLY A 179 -12.45 -17.63 -8.24
N ARG A 180 -11.70 -18.55 -7.62
CA ARG A 180 -10.29 -18.35 -7.25
C ARG A 180 -9.40 -19.43 -7.84
N THR A 181 -8.54 -19.00 -8.76
CA THR A 181 -7.55 -19.86 -9.42
C THR A 181 -6.18 -19.21 -9.30
N MET A 182 -5.17 -20.01 -8.97
CA MET A 182 -3.76 -19.59 -8.99
C MET A 182 -3.00 -20.33 -10.08
N LEU A 183 -1.91 -19.74 -10.56
CA LEU A 183 -1.01 -20.40 -11.49
C LEU A 183 0.24 -20.88 -10.77
N ILE A 184 0.75 -22.04 -11.15
CA ILE A 184 1.94 -22.66 -10.58
C ILE A 184 2.83 -23.15 -11.72
N ALA A 185 4.11 -22.80 -11.68
CA ALA A 185 5.12 -23.32 -12.60
C ALA A 185 6.40 -23.63 -11.81
N ALA A 186 7.14 -24.66 -12.21
CA ALA A 186 8.47 -24.93 -11.65
C ALA A 186 9.45 -25.35 -12.73
N HIS A 187 10.70 -24.99 -12.51
CA HIS A 187 11.83 -25.29 -13.39
C HIS A 187 13.07 -25.49 -12.53
N GLY A 188 13.70 -26.66 -12.63
CA GLY A 188 14.79 -27.06 -11.74
C GLY A 188 14.41 -26.96 -10.26
N GLU A 189 15.12 -26.11 -9.52
CA GLU A 189 14.90 -25.83 -8.10
C GLU A 189 14.08 -24.57 -7.84
N ARG A 190 13.41 -24.03 -8.85
CA ARG A 190 12.62 -22.79 -8.74
C ARG A 190 11.15 -23.10 -8.96
N MET A 191 10.28 -22.48 -8.16
CA MET A 191 8.83 -22.50 -8.35
C MET A 191 8.28 -21.09 -8.23
N VAL A 192 7.32 -20.77 -9.09
CA VAL A 192 6.59 -19.50 -9.10
C VAL A 192 5.10 -19.80 -8.96
N ILE A 193 4.45 -19.05 -8.06
CA ILE A 193 3.00 -19.07 -7.86
C ILE A 193 2.46 -17.67 -8.16
N LEU A 194 1.42 -17.58 -8.98
CA LEU A 194 0.73 -16.33 -9.29
C LEU A 194 -0.70 -16.38 -8.75
N SER A 195 -1.13 -15.32 -8.07
CA SER A 195 -2.43 -15.26 -7.39
C SER A 195 -3.64 -15.30 -8.33
N HIS A 196 -3.44 -14.95 -9.61
CA HIS A 196 -4.51 -14.86 -10.60
C HIS A 196 -4.01 -15.20 -12.00
N PRO A 197 -4.79 -15.91 -12.85
CA PRO A 197 -4.33 -16.30 -14.19
C PRO A 197 -4.08 -15.12 -15.13
N GLY A 198 -4.85 -14.04 -14.97
CA GLY A 198 -4.68 -12.79 -15.71
C GLY A 198 -3.36 -12.06 -15.44
N MET A 199 -2.53 -12.53 -14.49
CA MET A 199 -1.17 -12.02 -14.32
C MET A 199 -0.21 -12.56 -15.39
N LEU A 200 -0.46 -13.75 -15.95
CA LEU A 200 0.40 -14.33 -17.00
C LEU A 200 -0.29 -14.37 -18.35
N TYR A 201 -1.58 -14.70 -18.37
CA TYR A 201 -2.33 -14.93 -19.60
C TYR A 201 -3.09 -13.67 -20.04
N GLY A 202 -2.93 -13.40 -21.34
CA GLY A 202 -3.22 -12.20 -22.13
C GLY A 202 -3.97 -12.50 -23.46
N GLY A 203 -4.44 -11.45 -24.17
CA GLY A 203 -5.12 -11.54 -25.48
C GLY A 203 -6.63 -11.87 -25.51
N LYS A 204 -7.27 -11.79 -26.69
CA LYS A 204 -8.73 -11.98 -26.85
C LYS A 204 -9.25 -13.37 -26.42
N ASP A 205 -8.36 -14.37 -26.41
CA ASP A 205 -8.72 -15.77 -26.21
C ASP A 205 -8.35 -16.28 -24.80
N GLY A 206 -7.76 -15.42 -23.96
CA GLY A 206 -7.37 -15.73 -22.57
C GLY A 206 -6.32 -16.83 -22.39
N LYS A 207 -5.72 -17.30 -23.48
CA LYS A 207 -4.85 -18.49 -23.52
C LYS A 207 -3.41 -18.19 -23.93
N ARG A 208 -3.11 -16.97 -24.37
CA ARG A 208 -1.77 -16.59 -24.82
C ARG A 208 -1.06 -15.89 -23.68
N ALA A 209 0.14 -16.33 -23.31
CA ALA A 209 0.92 -15.59 -22.32
C ALA A 209 1.23 -14.18 -22.85
N ASP A 210 1.03 -13.15 -22.01
CA ASP A 210 1.56 -11.82 -22.30
C ASP A 210 3.10 -11.92 -22.34
N SER A 211 3.75 -11.31 -23.33
CA SER A 211 5.18 -11.50 -23.53
C SER A 211 6.00 -10.93 -22.37
N THR A 212 5.61 -9.77 -21.84
CA THR A 212 6.31 -9.11 -20.74
C THR A 212 6.15 -9.90 -19.45
N ALA A 213 4.92 -10.35 -19.16
CA ALA A 213 4.62 -11.23 -18.04
C ALA A 213 5.37 -12.57 -18.15
N ALA A 214 5.41 -13.17 -19.34
CA ALA A 214 6.13 -14.40 -19.61
C ALA A 214 7.63 -14.23 -19.37
N ASP A 215 8.22 -13.11 -19.78
CA ASP A 215 9.64 -12.82 -19.56
C ASP A 215 9.97 -12.70 -18.06
N VAL A 216 9.14 -12.01 -17.28
CA VAL A 216 9.30 -11.90 -15.82
C VAL A 216 9.21 -13.28 -15.16
N VAL A 217 8.17 -14.06 -15.46
CA VAL A 217 7.98 -15.39 -14.87
C VAL A 217 9.09 -16.34 -15.30
N SER A 218 9.54 -16.26 -16.55
CA SER A 218 10.68 -17.05 -17.05
C SER A 218 11.98 -16.65 -16.36
N GLY A 219 12.18 -15.37 -16.07
CA GLY A 219 13.30 -14.88 -15.26
C GLY A 219 13.30 -15.46 -13.84
N LEU A 220 12.15 -15.41 -13.15
CA LEU A 220 11.98 -15.97 -11.80
C LEU A 220 12.26 -17.48 -11.72
N LEU A 221 11.96 -18.21 -12.81
CA LEU A 221 12.18 -19.65 -12.98
C LEU A 221 13.55 -20.02 -13.59
N ALA A 222 14.31 -19.03 -14.06
CA ALA A 222 15.59 -19.27 -14.71
C ALA A 222 16.60 -19.89 -13.74
N SER A 223 17.57 -20.61 -14.28
CA SER A 223 18.65 -21.23 -13.52
C SER A 223 19.70 -20.22 -13.05
N SER A 224 19.80 -19.07 -13.73
CA SER A 224 20.74 -18.00 -13.41
C SER A 224 20.22 -17.10 -12.27
N ALA A 225 21.03 -16.96 -11.22
CA ALA A 225 20.71 -16.13 -10.05
C ALA A 225 20.46 -14.65 -10.38
N ASP A 226 21.11 -14.10 -11.41
CA ASP A 226 20.90 -12.71 -11.84
C ASP A 226 19.51 -12.51 -12.46
N LYS A 227 18.99 -13.53 -13.16
CA LYS A 227 17.66 -13.48 -13.78
C LYS A 227 16.52 -13.74 -12.78
N GLN A 228 16.81 -14.48 -11.71
CA GLN A 228 15.84 -14.87 -10.68
C GLN A 228 15.29 -13.70 -9.85
N ARG A 229 15.86 -12.50 -9.98
CA ARG A 229 15.59 -11.35 -9.11
C ARG A 229 15.19 -10.09 -9.88
N PRO A 230 14.18 -10.17 -10.77
CA PRO A 230 13.79 -9.07 -11.65
C PRO A 230 13.32 -7.83 -10.87
N PHE A 231 12.90 -7.99 -9.61
CA PHE A 231 12.34 -6.90 -8.80
C PHE A 231 13.37 -6.16 -7.95
N HIS A 232 14.58 -6.72 -7.79
CA HIS A 232 15.59 -6.18 -6.87
C HIS A 232 16.08 -4.79 -7.30
N GLU A 233 16.20 -4.54 -8.60
CA GLU A 233 16.66 -3.26 -9.15
C GLU A 233 15.72 -2.12 -8.74
N GLN A 234 14.41 -2.29 -8.89
CA GLN A 234 13.41 -1.27 -8.55
C GLN A 234 13.48 -0.85 -7.08
N PHE A 235 13.73 -1.79 -6.18
CA PHE A 235 13.80 -1.55 -4.74
C PHE A 235 15.23 -1.38 -4.21
N HIS A 236 16.24 -1.33 -5.10
CA HIS A 236 17.64 -1.25 -4.72
C HIS A 236 18.02 -2.29 -3.63
N PHE A 237 17.56 -3.53 -3.80
CA PHE A 237 17.96 -4.63 -2.93
C PHE A 237 19.32 -5.17 -3.32
N ASP A 238 20.12 -5.52 -2.32
CA ASP A 238 21.39 -6.20 -2.54
C ASP A 238 21.18 -7.54 -3.26
N LYS A 239 22.19 -7.95 -4.02
CA LYS A 239 22.24 -9.29 -4.64
C LYS A 239 22.58 -10.41 -3.64
N LYS A 240 22.59 -10.16 -2.33
CA LYS A 240 22.81 -11.20 -1.32
C LYS A 240 21.46 -11.65 -0.73
N PRO A 241 21.28 -12.95 -0.43
CA PRO A 241 20.09 -13.42 0.27
C PRO A 241 19.91 -12.65 1.59
N ALA A 242 18.69 -12.24 1.91
CA ALA A 242 18.40 -11.54 3.15
C ALA A 242 18.55 -12.50 4.35
N GLU A 243 19.40 -12.14 5.32
CA GLU A 243 19.38 -12.78 6.64
C GLU A 243 18.19 -12.25 7.44
N GLY A 244 17.06 -12.96 7.37
CA GLY A 244 15.80 -12.59 8.04
C GLY A 244 14.72 -12.17 7.05
N HIS A 245 14.15 -10.98 7.23
CA HIS A 245 13.07 -10.45 6.39
C HIS A 245 13.36 -9.04 5.94
N SER A 246 13.00 -8.73 4.70
CA SER A 246 12.96 -7.37 4.18
C SER A 246 11.62 -7.14 3.50
N ILE A 247 10.91 -6.09 3.90
CA ILE A 247 9.64 -5.67 3.30
C ILE A 247 9.84 -4.28 2.74
N ALA A 248 9.73 -4.11 1.42
CA ALA A 248 9.79 -2.82 0.76
C ALA A 248 8.45 -2.47 0.11
N VAL A 249 8.03 -1.21 0.23
CA VAL A 249 6.75 -0.71 -0.30
C VAL A 249 7.00 0.64 -0.99
N LYS A 250 6.52 0.81 -2.22
CA LYS A 250 6.68 2.07 -2.97
C LYS A 250 5.96 3.22 -2.30
N ALA A 251 6.59 4.40 -2.33
CA ALA A 251 5.98 5.65 -1.88
C ALA A 251 4.72 5.98 -2.71
N ASP A 252 4.72 5.68 -4.02
CA ASP A 252 3.54 5.78 -4.90
C ASP A 252 2.32 5.00 -4.37
N PHE A 253 2.54 3.80 -3.84
CA PHE A 253 1.46 3.01 -3.24
C PHE A 253 0.96 3.66 -1.94
N LEU A 254 1.89 3.95 -1.02
CA LEU A 254 1.57 4.53 0.30
C LEU A 254 0.91 5.92 0.19
N SER A 255 1.20 6.62 -0.90
CA SER A 255 0.65 7.93 -1.20
C SER A 255 -0.53 7.92 -2.14
N PHE A 256 -1.10 6.76 -2.47
CA PHE A 256 -2.26 6.67 -3.37
C PHE A 256 -2.05 7.42 -4.71
N GLY A 257 -0.84 7.38 -5.27
CA GLY A 257 -0.53 8.04 -6.55
C GLY A 257 -0.03 9.48 -6.45
N TYR A 258 0.07 10.08 -5.26
CA TYR A 258 0.51 11.47 -5.10
C TYR A 258 2.04 11.66 -5.10
N GLN A 259 2.82 10.57 -5.15
CA GLN A 259 4.30 10.60 -5.20
C GLN A 259 4.90 11.57 -6.25
N PRO A 260 4.33 11.79 -7.44
CA PRO A 260 4.88 12.77 -8.38
C PRO A 260 5.07 14.18 -7.81
N PHE A 261 4.34 14.55 -6.74
CA PHE A 261 4.48 15.84 -6.05
C PHE A 261 5.56 15.85 -4.96
N PHE A 262 6.25 14.74 -4.73
CA PHE A 262 7.38 14.61 -3.80
C PHE A 262 8.30 13.49 -4.27
N GLY A 263 8.70 13.58 -5.55
CA GLY A 263 9.40 12.52 -6.27
C GLY A 263 10.76 12.12 -5.69
N ALA A 264 11.30 12.78 -4.67
CA ALA A 264 12.49 12.34 -3.98
C ALA A 264 12.24 11.09 -3.11
N LEU A 265 11.05 10.92 -2.52
CA LEU A 265 10.73 9.73 -1.72
C LEU A 265 10.29 8.59 -2.64
N GLN A 266 11.04 7.49 -2.65
CA GLN A 266 10.82 6.37 -3.59
C GLN A 266 10.12 5.17 -2.95
N ALA A 267 10.52 4.78 -1.73
CA ALA A 267 9.97 3.62 -1.03
C ALA A 267 10.27 3.66 0.48
N LEU A 268 9.54 2.87 1.26
CA LEU A 268 9.88 2.51 2.63
C LEU A 268 10.34 1.05 2.68
N ARG A 269 11.30 0.74 3.55
CA ARG A 269 11.75 -0.63 3.81
C ARG A 269 11.80 -0.92 5.31
N PHE A 270 11.45 -2.16 5.66
CA PHE A 270 11.54 -2.70 7.01
C PHE A 270 12.36 -3.98 6.95
N ASP A 271 13.47 -4.00 7.67
CA ASP A 271 14.40 -5.13 7.71
C ASP A 271 14.42 -5.75 9.11
N PHE A 272 14.12 -7.04 9.19
CA PHE A 272 14.32 -7.85 10.39
C PHE A 272 15.61 -8.64 10.26
N SER A 273 16.52 -8.45 11.21
CA SER A 273 17.73 -9.23 11.31
C SER A 273 18.18 -9.30 12.77
N LYS A 274 18.71 -10.45 13.19
CA LYS A 274 19.22 -10.68 14.56
C LYS A 274 18.23 -10.28 15.66
N GLY A 275 16.94 -10.55 15.46
CA GLY A 275 15.89 -10.29 16.46
C GLY A 275 15.39 -8.84 16.52
N ALA A 276 15.82 -7.95 15.61
CA ALA A 276 15.42 -6.55 15.63
C ALA A 276 14.95 -6.06 14.26
N TRP A 277 13.95 -5.18 14.28
CA TRP A 277 13.44 -4.47 13.10
C TRP A 277 14.15 -3.13 12.92
N ARG A 278 14.42 -2.78 11.67
CA ARG A 278 14.95 -1.46 11.27
C ARG A 278 14.13 -0.90 10.13
N SER A 279 13.84 0.39 10.17
CA SER A 279 13.16 1.11 9.10
C SER A 279 14.13 1.91 8.26
N GLN A 280 13.83 2.00 6.96
CA GLN A 280 14.61 2.77 6.00
C GLN A 280 13.68 3.44 5.00
N VAL A 281 14.16 4.52 4.40
CA VAL A 281 13.48 5.24 3.31
C VAL A 281 14.42 5.33 2.12
N LEU A 282 13.92 5.03 0.93
CA LEU A 282 14.65 5.16 -0.32
C LEU A 282 14.49 6.60 -0.81
N ILE A 283 15.60 7.33 -0.89
CA ILE A 283 15.63 8.73 -1.29
C ILE A 283 16.40 8.86 -2.59
N ASP A 284 15.81 9.56 -3.56
CA ASP A 284 16.48 10.05 -4.76
C ASP A 284 16.99 11.48 -4.50
N GLY A 285 18.28 11.60 -4.21
CA GLY A 285 18.94 12.88 -3.91
C GLY A 285 18.95 13.84 -5.09
N GLY A 286 18.89 13.33 -6.33
CA GLY A 286 18.82 14.17 -7.53
C GLY A 286 17.48 14.89 -7.71
N LYS A 287 16.43 14.44 -7.00
CA LYS A 287 15.09 15.04 -7.00
C LYS A 287 14.80 15.91 -5.78
N LEU A 288 15.74 16.02 -4.84
CA LEU A 288 15.58 16.94 -3.71
C LEU A 288 15.75 18.39 -4.17
N ALA A 289 14.83 19.26 -3.75
CA ALA A 289 14.92 20.68 -4.03
C ALA A 289 16.09 21.33 -3.26
N LYS A 290 16.45 22.57 -3.65
CA LYS A 290 17.45 23.36 -2.92
C LYS A 290 16.98 23.58 -1.48
N GLY A 291 17.81 23.19 -0.50
CA GLY A 291 17.44 23.14 0.92
C GLY A 291 17.13 21.72 1.42
N GLY A 292 17.11 20.71 0.53
CA GLY A 292 16.99 19.31 0.91
C GLY A 292 15.62 18.98 1.48
N TYR A 293 15.62 18.22 2.58
CA TYR A 293 14.42 17.80 3.29
C TYR A 293 14.43 18.30 4.74
N ASP A 294 14.46 19.63 4.91
CA ASP A 294 14.44 20.31 6.21
C ASP A 294 13.00 20.71 6.61
N SER A 295 12.50 20.09 7.67
CA SER A 295 11.13 20.31 8.19
C SER A 295 11.06 21.32 9.35
N ALA A 296 12.15 22.01 9.70
CA ALA A 296 12.24 22.85 10.90
C ALA A 296 11.20 23.98 10.94
N ALA A 297 10.82 24.53 9.77
CA ALA A 297 9.85 25.60 9.67
C ALA A 297 8.39 25.15 9.89
N LEU A 298 8.08 23.86 9.75
CA LEU A 298 6.71 23.34 9.79
C LEU A 298 6.26 23.05 11.23
N TRP A 299 7.10 22.35 11.99
CA TRP A 299 6.76 21.86 13.34
C TRP A 299 6.34 22.95 14.36
N PRO A 300 6.92 24.16 14.36
CA PRO A 300 6.50 25.24 15.26
C PRO A 300 5.13 25.84 14.94
N ALA A 301 4.60 25.59 13.74
CA ALA A 301 3.27 26.08 13.35
C ALA A 301 2.17 25.02 13.54
N LEU A 302 2.55 23.75 13.71
CA LEU A 302 1.62 22.65 13.86
C LEU A 302 1.14 22.51 15.31
N PRO A 303 -0.18 22.33 15.54
CA PRO A 303 -0.71 21.99 16.87
C PRO A 303 -0.07 20.74 17.45
N HIS A 304 0.16 20.77 18.77
CA HIS A 304 0.66 19.63 19.52
C HIS A 304 -0.22 18.37 19.38
N ASN A 305 0.38 17.20 19.64
CA ASN A 305 -0.29 15.89 19.71
C ASN A 305 -1.14 15.49 18.48
N PRO A 306 -0.60 15.54 17.25
CA PRO A 306 -1.28 14.91 16.11
C PRO A 306 -1.35 13.39 16.30
N GLY A 307 -2.46 12.77 15.91
CA GLY A 307 -2.56 11.31 15.82
C GLY A 307 -1.55 10.75 14.82
N GLY A 308 -1.37 11.44 13.70
CA GLY A 308 -0.28 11.22 12.76
C GLY A 308 0.00 12.51 12.01
N CYS A 309 1.27 12.87 11.86
CA CYS A 309 1.68 13.95 10.99
C CYS A 309 2.94 13.56 10.23
N PHE A 310 2.94 13.77 8.92
CA PHE A 310 4.03 13.38 8.04
C PHE A 310 4.40 14.56 7.16
N THR A 311 5.70 14.81 7.03
CA THR A 311 6.21 15.74 6.03
C THR A 311 6.53 14.98 4.75
N VAL A 312 6.60 15.69 3.63
CA VAL A 312 7.18 15.18 2.38
C VAL A 312 7.98 16.31 1.70
N PRO A 313 9.09 16.00 1.00
CA PRO A 313 9.87 16.99 0.25
C PRO A 313 9.12 17.38 -1.02
N ALA A 314 8.19 18.32 -0.89
CA ALA A 314 7.31 18.73 -1.97
C ALA A 314 8.09 19.28 -3.18
N ASP A 315 7.73 18.79 -4.37
CA ASP A 315 8.15 19.33 -5.66
C ASP A 315 7.06 20.25 -6.21
N TRP A 316 7.12 21.51 -5.78
CA TRP A 316 6.21 22.57 -6.23
C TRP A 316 6.31 22.86 -7.75
N LYS A 317 7.40 22.44 -8.41
CA LYS A 317 7.55 22.54 -9.86
C LYS A 317 6.80 21.41 -10.57
N ALA A 318 6.80 20.20 -10.03
CA ALA A 318 6.00 19.09 -10.54
C ALA A 318 4.49 19.35 -10.48
N MET A 319 4.04 20.27 -9.62
CA MET A 319 2.62 20.68 -9.52
C MET A 319 2.17 21.60 -10.67
N GLN A 320 3.08 22.26 -11.39
CA GLN A 320 2.71 23.26 -12.41
C GLN A 320 1.75 22.76 -13.50
N PRO A 321 1.91 21.56 -14.07
CA PRO A 321 0.98 21.06 -15.09
C PRO A 321 -0.44 20.83 -14.57
N VAL A 322 -0.59 20.54 -13.27
CA VAL A 322 -1.92 20.44 -12.62
C VAL A 322 -2.49 21.84 -12.43
N LEU A 323 -1.66 22.75 -11.92
CA LEU A 323 -2.06 24.15 -11.69
C LEU A 323 -2.46 24.87 -12.98
N LYS A 324 -1.80 24.62 -14.11
CA LYS A 324 -2.21 25.17 -15.42
C LYS A 324 -3.59 24.66 -15.87
N ARG A 325 -3.89 23.38 -15.62
CA ARG A 325 -5.22 22.79 -15.93
C ARG A 325 -6.32 23.38 -15.06
N VAL A 326 -6.03 23.65 -13.79
CA VAL A 326 -6.96 24.32 -12.86
C VAL A 326 -7.07 25.81 -13.22
N GLY A 327 -5.94 26.45 -13.50
CA GLY A 327 -5.78 27.88 -13.76
C GLY A 327 -6.44 28.41 -15.03
N GLY A 328 -6.76 27.55 -16.00
CA GLY A 328 -7.61 27.95 -17.14
C GLY A 328 -9.01 28.44 -16.73
N LYS A 329 -9.41 28.23 -15.47
CA LYS A 329 -10.65 28.72 -14.86
C LYS A 329 -10.44 29.80 -13.79
N ALA A 330 -9.19 30.18 -13.52
CA ALA A 330 -8.86 31.19 -12.51
C ALA A 330 -8.96 32.60 -13.10
N SER A 331 -9.40 33.55 -12.27
CA SER A 331 -9.47 34.98 -12.61
C SER A 331 -8.11 35.69 -12.60
N VAL A 332 -7.07 35.02 -12.08
CA VAL A 332 -5.70 35.51 -11.99
C VAL A 332 -4.78 34.53 -12.73
N SER A 333 -3.78 35.06 -13.43
CA SER A 333 -2.74 34.23 -14.05
C SER A 333 -2.04 33.40 -12.98
N VAL A 334 -2.08 32.08 -13.13
CA VAL A 334 -1.45 31.15 -12.18
C VAL A 334 0.06 31.24 -12.37
N GLN A 335 0.71 32.05 -11.55
CA GLN A 335 2.17 32.10 -11.45
C GLN A 335 2.72 30.77 -10.94
N PRO A 336 4.01 30.46 -11.20
CA PRO A 336 4.60 29.23 -10.71
C PRO A 336 4.55 29.16 -9.17
N LEU A 337 3.75 28.24 -8.63
CA LEU A 337 3.71 27.92 -7.20
C LEU A 337 5.10 27.67 -6.56
N ALA A 338 6.09 27.22 -7.34
CA ALA A 338 7.47 27.05 -6.88
C ALA A 338 8.19 28.39 -6.55
N GLU A 339 7.68 29.52 -7.03
CA GLU A 339 8.15 30.87 -6.66
C GLU A 339 7.47 31.38 -5.39
N GLN A 340 6.36 30.75 -4.97
CA GLN A 340 5.47 31.22 -3.93
C GLN A 340 5.53 30.37 -2.66
N LEU A 341 5.78 29.06 -2.83
CA LEU A 341 5.91 28.10 -1.75
C LEU A 341 7.32 27.50 -1.73
N ALA A 342 7.78 27.17 -0.53
CA ALA A 342 9.10 26.60 -0.30
C ALA A 342 9.05 25.43 0.68
N GLY A 343 10.12 24.63 0.61
CA GLY A 343 10.38 23.55 1.55
C GLY A 343 9.40 22.38 1.45
N PRO A 344 9.50 21.44 2.41
CA PRO A 344 8.53 20.37 2.54
C PRO A 344 7.13 20.89 2.89
N VAL A 345 6.15 20.02 2.71
CA VAL A 345 4.77 20.19 3.16
C VAL A 345 4.48 19.15 4.23
N ALA A 346 3.66 19.48 5.24
CA ALA A 346 3.14 18.48 6.19
C ALA A 346 1.65 18.22 5.98
N ALA A 347 1.24 16.98 6.23
CA ALA A 347 -0.14 16.57 6.38
C ALA A 347 -0.31 15.96 7.78
N CYS A 348 -1.22 16.52 8.58
CA CYS A 348 -1.49 16.03 9.93
C CYS A 348 -2.96 15.70 10.16
N TRP A 349 -3.20 14.68 10.96
CA TRP A 349 -4.48 14.24 11.49
C TRP A 349 -4.47 14.31 13.01
N TYR A 350 -5.59 14.69 13.60
CA TYR A 350 -5.74 14.84 15.05
C TYR A 350 -6.85 13.93 15.56
N GLY A 351 -6.82 13.57 16.85
CA GLY A 351 -7.80 12.65 17.44
C GLY A 351 -9.24 13.12 17.31
N HIS A 352 -9.43 14.44 17.26
CA HIS A 352 -10.73 15.07 17.07
C HIS A 352 -11.06 15.39 15.61
N SER A 353 -10.16 15.17 14.65
CA SER A 353 -10.40 15.41 13.23
C SER A 353 -11.16 14.25 12.57
N ARG A 354 -11.23 14.25 11.24
CA ARG A 354 -11.64 13.11 10.41
C ARG A 354 -10.48 12.66 9.53
N LEU A 355 -10.49 11.40 9.06
CA LEU A 355 -9.47 10.87 8.14
C LEU A 355 -9.45 11.62 6.80
N HIS A 356 -10.61 12.09 6.34
CA HIS A 356 -10.75 12.85 5.10
C HIS A 356 -10.58 14.37 5.26
N THR A 357 -10.26 14.86 6.46
CA THR A 357 -10.03 16.29 6.72
C THR A 357 -8.67 16.54 7.41
N PRO A 358 -7.53 16.08 6.85
CA PRO A 358 -6.23 16.47 7.38
C PRO A 358 -6.02 17.97 7.27
N VAL A 359 -5.12 18.49 8.11
CA VAL A 359 -4.54 19.81 7.91
C VAL A 359 -3.27 19.69 7.09
N PHE A 360 -3.16 20.51 6.05
CA PHE A 360 -1.97 20.66 5.24
C PHE A 360 -1.29 21.98 5.57
N ILE A 361 0.03 21.96 5.74
CA ILE A 361 0.82 23.16 6.04
C ILE A 361 2.04 23.23 5.13
N ALA A 362 2.28 24.42 4.58
CA ALA A 362 3.45 24.73 3.77
C ALA A 362 4.04 26.08 4.21
N SER A 363 5.26 26.35 3.76
CA SER A 363 5.92 27.64 3.96
C SER A 363 5.88 28.48 2.69
N ARG A 364 5.73 29.80 2.85
CA ARG A 364 5.94 30.75 1.75
C ARG A 364 7.42 30.81 1.39
N ALA A 365 7.70 31.06 0.12
CA ALA A 365 9.06 31.29 -0.35
C ALA A 365 9.63 32.58 0.27
N ALA A 366 10.94 32.61 0.52
CA ALA A 366 11.59 33.73 1.20
C ALA A 366 11.51 35.06 0.42
N ASN A 367 11.39 35.01 -0.90
CA ASN A 367 11.35 36.18 -1.79
C ASN A 367 9.92 36.65 -2.11
N ASP A 368 8.91 36.05 -1.48
CA ASP A 368 7.51 36.36 -1.74
C ASP A 368 7.09 37.64 -0.97
N ASP A 369 6.70 38.69 -1.70
CA ASP A 369 6.26 39.98 -1.17
C ASP A 369 4.85 39.94 -0.53
N GLY A 370 4.18 38.79 -0.58
CA GLY A 370 2.91 38.47 0.08
C GLY A 370 1.67 38.92 -0.66
N LYS A 371 1.75 40.03 -1.39
CA LYS A 371 0.58 40.54 -2.13
C LYS A 371 0.28 39.65 -3.35
N GLY A 372 1.31 39.22 -4.09
CA GLY A 372 1.14 38.32 -5.23
C GLY A 372 0.62 36.94 -4.81
N SER A 373 1.21 36.39 -3.75
CA SER A 373 0.90 35.07 -3.21
C SER A 373 -0.53 34.98 -2.65
N GLU A 374 -1.00 35.98 -1.91
CA GLU A 374 -2.36 35.96 -1.37
C GLU A 374 -3.43 35.98 -2.48
N ALA A 375 -3.24 36.79 -3.52
CA ALA A 375 -4.17 36.84 -4.66
C ALA A 375 -4.22 35.49 -5.39
N LEU A 376 -3.06 34.88 -5.63
CA LEU A 376 -2.95 33.57 -6.24
C LEU A 376 -3.62 32.49 -5.38
N LEU A 377 -3.28 32.43 -4.08
CA LEU A 377 -3.81 31.45 -3.14
C LEU A 377 -5.32 31.55 -2.98
N GLY A 378 -5.86 32.76 -2.90
CA GLY A 378 -7.31 32.99 -2.89
C GLY A 378 -7.99 32.54 -4.17
N SER A 379 -7.39 32.80 -5.34
CA SER A 379 -7.92 32.34 -6.63
C SER A 379 -7.84 30.82 -6.78
N LEU A 380 -6.74 30.19 -6.34
CA LEU A 380 -6.60 28.74 -6.32
C LEU A 380 -7.62 28.09 -5.39
N PHE A 381 -7.86 28.66 -4.21
CA PHE A 381 -8.93 28.22 -3.33
C PHE A 381 -10.30 28.32 -4.02
N ASP A 382 -10.54 29.43 -4.73
CA ASP A 382 -11.81 29.66 -5.41
C ASP A 382 -12.12 28.61 -6.49
N VAL A 383 -11.09 28.21 -7.25
CA VAL A 383 -11.24 27.23 -8.33
C VAL A 383 -11.19 25.79 -7.82
N ALA A 384 -10.32 25.49 -6.86
CA ALA A 384 -10.08 24.13 -6.38
C ALA A 384 -11.16 23.66 -5.40
N VAL A 385 -11.69 24.58 -4.57
CA VAL A 385 -12.78 24.28 -3.65
C VAL A 385 -14.10 24.60 -4.35
N GLY A 386 -14.74 23.57 -4.90
CA GLY A 386 -16.04 23.71 -5.56
C GLY A 386 -17.15 24.20 -4.62
N GLY A 387 -18.35 24.37 -5.17
CA GLY A 387 -19.53 24.85 -4.44
C GLY A 387 -20.06 26.16 -5.02
N GLY A 388 -21.38 26.36 -4.97
CA GLY A 388 -22.06 27.51 -5.62
C GLY A 388 -22.05 28.81 -4.81
N GLY A 389 -21.55 28.79 -3.57
CA GLY A 389 -21.46 29.97 -2.71
C GLY A 389 -20.20 30.81 -2.98
N GLN A 390 -20.25 32.10 -2.63
CA GLN A 390 -19.11 33.00 -2.71
C GLN A 390 -18.02 32.63 -1.68
N VAL A 391 -16.75 32.87 -2.03
CA VAL A 391 -15.65 32.79 -1.07
C VAL A 391 -15.68 33.99 -0.15
N GLU A 392 -15.75 33.73 1.15
CA GLU A 392 -15.56 34.75 2.16
C GLU A 392 -14.05 34.94 2.41
N LYS A 393 -13.54 36.12 2.03
CA LYS A 393 -12.19 36.56 2.40
C LYS A 393 -12.29 37.40 3.67
N THR A 394 -11.63 36.96 4.74
CA THR A 394 -11.61 37.67 6.03
C THR A 394 -10.18 37.94 6.50
N GLN A 395 -10.02 39.06 7.22
CA GLN A 395 -8.82 39.35 8.00
C GLN A 395 -9.03 38.78 9.40
N ALA A 396 -8.32 37.71 9.72
CA ALA A 396 -8.37 37.05 11.01
C ALA A 396 -7.41 37.70 12.02
N LYS A 397 -7.65 37.43 13.31
CA LYS A 397 -6.80 37.92 14.40
C LYS A 397 -5.33 37.54 14.18
N GLY A 398 -4.43 38.49 14.42
CA GLY A 398 -2.98 38.30 14.24
C GLY A 398 -2.49 38.56 12.80
N GLY A 399 -3.27 39.28 11.99
CA GLY A 399 -2.87 39.66 10.62
C GLY A 399 -2.90 38.50 9.62
N ALA A 400 -3.66 37.44 9.93
CA ALA A 400 -3.81 36.30 9.04
C ALA A 400 -4.94 36.55 8.04
N VAL A 401 -4.74 36.19 6.78
CA VAL A 401 -5.78 36.26 5.76
C VAL A 401 -6.41 34.89 5.60
N ARG A 402 -7.74 34.82 5.52
CA ARG A 402 -8.51 33.58 5.43
C ARG A 402 -9.46 33.62 4.24
N TRP A 403 -9.55 32.50 3.54
CA TRP A 403 -10.57 32.21 2.53
C TRP A 403 -11.37 30.98 2.98
N GLN A 404 -12.70 31.11 2.97
CA GLN A 404 -13.59 30.03 3.39
C GLN A 404 -14.84 30.03 2.52
N ARG A 405 -15.44 28.85 2.35
CA ARG A 405 -16.81 28.70 1.86
C ARG A 405 -17.43 27.46 2.47
N THR A 406 -18.76 27.39 2.47
CA THR A 406 -19.48 26.16 2.82
C THR A 406 -19.63 25.28 1.60
N VAL A 407 -19.33 23.99 1.76
CA VAL A 407 -19.49 22.96 0.72
C VAL A 407 -20.33 21.82 1.29
N SER A 408 -21.50 21.60 0.69
CA SER A 408 -22.35 20.47 1.03
C SER A 408 -21.79 19.17 0.44
N THR A 409 -21.60 18.18 1.30
CA THR A 409 -21.14 16.85 0.91
C THR A 409 -22.17 15.80 1.32
N LYS A 410 -22.01 14.56 0.84
CA LYS A 410 -22.84 13.43 1.31
C LYS A 410 -22.68 13.15 2.81
N LEU A 411 -21.59 13.62 3.42
CA LEU A 411 -21.28 13.47 4.84
C LEU A 411 -21.72 14.69 5.67
N GLY A 412 -22.41 15.66 5.06
CA GLY A 412 -22.82 16.92 5.68
C GLY A 412 -22.05 18.12 5.14
N ASP A 413 -22.43 19.30 5.62
CA ASP A 413 -21.78 20.54 5.25
C ASP A 413 -20.38 20.64 5.87
N THR A 414 -19.42 21.03 5.05
CA THR A 414 -18.04 21.29 5.44
C THR A 414 -17.71 22.75 5.20
N SER A 415 -16.70 23.25 5.89
CA SER A 415 -16.18 24.61 5.70
C SER A 415 -14.70 24.56 5.36
N PRO A 416 -14.34 24.14 4.14
CA PRO A 416 -12.95 24.21 3.70
C PRO A 416 -12.42 25.62 3.88
N THR A 417 -11.21 25.70 4.41
CA THR A 417 -10.58 26.95 4.80
C THR A 417 -9.12 26.92 4.39
N LEU A 418 -8.69 27.98 3.72
CA LEU A 418 -7.29 28.32 3.49
C LEU A 418 -6.95 29.54 4.32
N ALA A 419 -5.79 29.55 4.98
CA ALA A 419 -5.29 30.74 5.64
C ALA A 419 -3.79 30.94 5.42
N VAL A 420 -3.39 32.20 5.43
CA VAL A 420 -2.00 32.64 5.36
C VAL A 420 -1.70 33.49 6.59
N ALA A 421 -0.65 33.14 7.33
CA ALA A 421 -0.21 33.84 8.54
C ALA A 421 1.32 33.97 8.57
N GLY A 422 1.82 35.16 8.22
CA GLY A 422 3.25 35.38 8.03
C GLY A 422 3.79 34.51 6.90
N ASN A 423 4.73 33.62 7.21
CA ASN A 423 5.30 32.65 6.27
C ASN A 423 4.54 31.33 6.18
N THR A 424 3.45 31.14 6.94
CA THR A 424 2.72 29.87 6.99
C THR A 424 1.50 29.91 6.08
N VAL A 425 1.35 28.89 5.23
CA VAL A 425 0.13 28.62 4.46
C VAL A 425 -0.50 27.34 5.01
N VAL A 426 -1.78 27.39 5.34
CA VAL A 426 -2.49 26.26 5.94
C VAL A 426 -3.84 26.04 5.27
N PHE A 427 -4.15 24.79 4.95
CA PHE A 427 -5.44 24.38 4.37
C PHE A 427 -6.02 23.19 5.11
N SER A 428 -7.34 23.18 5.30
CA SER A 428 -8.09 22.01 5.77
C SER A 428 -9.53 22.10 5.29
N ALA A 429 -10.16 20.95 5.03
CA ALA A 429 -11.60 20.86 4.83
C ALA A 429 -12.41 21.14 6.13
N ASP A 430 -11.74 21.09 7.29
CA ASP A 430 -12.27 21.46 8.60
C ASP A 430 -11.63 22.78 9.07
N ALA A 431 -12.42 23.85 9.02
CA ALA A 431 -12.10 25.19 9.53
C ALA A 431 -11.45 25.19 10.92
N ARG A 432 -11.88 24.30 11.83
CA ARG A 432 -11.38 24.27 13.22
C ARG A 432 -9.91 23.90 13.29
N LEU A 433 -9.42 23.06 12.37
CA LEU A 433 -8.00 22.70 12.32
C LEU A 433 -7.14 23.87 11.85
N VAL A 434 -7.65 24.70 10.92
CA VAL A 434 -6.99 25.95 10.54
C VAL A 434 -6.91 26.89 11.73
N ASP A 435 -8.01 27.04 12.48
CA ASP A 435 -8.04 27.90 13.66
C ASP A 435 -7.04 27.46 14.75
N GLN A 436 -6.81 26.15 14.90
CA GLN A 436 -5.79 25.61 15.81
C GLN A 436 -4.36 25.96 15.36
N VAL A 437 -4.04 25.80 14.07
CA VAL A 437 -2.74 26.23 13.52
C VAL A 437 -2.53 27.73 13.76
N LEU A 438 -3.55 28.55 13.50
CA LEU A 438 -3.47 29.99 13.74
C LEU A 438 -3.35 30.34 15.23
N ALA A 439 -3.94 29.55 16.13
CA ALA A 439 -3.78 29.72 17.58
C ALA A 439 -2.34 29.44 18.03
N VAL A 440 -1.69 28.41 17.48
CA VAL A 440 -0.25 28.13 17.69
C VAL A 440 0.59 29.30 17.21
N LYS A 441 0.34 29.82 16.00
CA LYS A 441 1.05 31.00 15.46
C LYS A 441 0.91 32.24 16.34
N ARG A 442 -0.22 32.39 17.04
CA ARG A 442 -0.45 33.45 18.03
C ARG A 442 0.10 33.14 19.43
N LYS A 443 0.80 32.01 19.62
CA LYS A 443 1.28 31.52 20.92
C LYS A 443 0.17 31.33 21.96
N GLN A 444 -1.04 30.98 21.49
CA GLN A 444 -2.23 30.72 22.31
C GLN A 444 -2.48 29.23 22.54
N ALA A 445 -1.73 28.37 21.85
CA ALA A 445 -1.78 26.93 21.97
C ALA A 445 -0.36 26.36 21.79
N PRO A 446 -0.04 25.20 22.42
CA PRO A 446 1.26 24.58 22.29
C PRO A 446 1.49 24.01 20.88
N ALA A 447 2.73 24.11 20.42
CA ALA A 447 3.18 23.60 19.14
C ALA A 447 3.69 22.15 19.26
N ALA A 448 3.67 21.41 18.14
CA ALA A 448 4.33 20.11 18.06
C ALA A 448 5.84 20.21 18.32
N ALA A 449 6.46 21.34 17.96
CA ALA A 449 7.89 21.59 18.18
C ALA A 449 8.28 21.73 19.66
N ASP A 450 7.35 22.07 20.57
CA ASP A 450 7.68 22.39 21.97
C ASP A 450 8.35 21.23 22.72
N ARG A 451 8.15 19.99 22.26
CA ARG A 451 8.76 18.76 22.80
C ARG A 451 9.58 18.00 21.77
N MET A 452 9.86 18.61 20.63
CA MET A 452 10.54 17.97 19.52
C MET A 452 12.02 18.33 19.55
N PRO A 453 12.92 17.38 19.81
CA PRO A 453 14.32 17.58 19.51
C PRO A 453 14.48 17.69 17.99
N ASP A 454 15.50 18.38 17.49
CA ASP A 454 15.90 18.32 16.07
C ASP A 454 14.73 18.30 15.06
N PRO A 455 13.94 19.39 14.97
CA PRO A 455 12.78 19.46 14.10
C PRO A 455 13.15 19.42 12.61
N GLY A 456 14.39 19.78 12.24
CA GLY A 456 14.85 19.77 10.84
C GLY A 456 14.88 18.38 10.23
N HIS A 457 15.37 17.38 10.98
CA HIS A 457 15.44 15.99 10.53
C HIS A 457 14.20 15.16 10.87
N THR A 458 13.22 15.74 11.58
CA THR A 458 11.98 15.03 11.92
C THR A 458 11.04 15.05 10.73
N VAL A 459 10.74 13.87 10.18
CA VAL A 459 9.91 13.68 8.97
C VAL A 459 8.52 13.12 9.26
N GLY A 460 8.27 12.70 10.50
CA GLY A 460 6.98 12.19 10.92
C GLY A 460 6.82 12.19 12.44
N LEU A 461 5.57 12.24 12.88
CA LEU A 461 5.16 12.22 14.27
C LEU A 461 3.88 11.40 14.40
N ILE A 462 3.87 10.39 15.26
CA ILE A 462 2.67 9.60 15.57
C ILE A 462 2.45 9.67 17.07
N ALA A 463 1.26 10.09 17.50
CA ALA A 463 0.83 10.01 18.89
C ALA A 463 -0.23 8.90 19.02
N PRO A 464 0.14 7.71 19.52
CA PRO A 464 -0.74 6.54 19.57
C PRO A 464 -2.09 6.81 20.23
N ALA A 465 -2.13 7.59 21.31
CA ALA A 465 -3.39 7.93 21.98
C ALA A 465 -4.33 8.78 21.12
N SER A 466 -3.79 9.79 20.44
CA SER A 466 -4.57 10.62 19.51
C SER A 466 -4.96 9.85 18.25
N LEU A 467 -4.11 8.93 17.77
CA LEU A 467 -4.43 8.07 16.64
C LEU A 467 -5.58 7.11 17.00
N ALA A 468 -5.52 6.50 18.18
CA ALA A 468 -6.57 5.64 18.69
C ALA A 468 -7.92 6.36 18.76
N GLN A 469 -7.93 7.61 19.24
CA GLN A 469 -9.14 8.44 19.27
C GLN A 469 -9.71 8.69 17.86
N LEU A 470 -8.85 8.99 16.88
CA LEU A 470 -9.26 9.19 15.49
C LEU A 470 -9.88 7.91 14.90
N ILE A 471 -9.21 6.77 15.07
CA ILE A 471 -9.69 5.47 14.57
C ILE A 471 -11.04 5.13 15.20
N GLN A 472 -11.17 5.29 16.52
CA GLN A 472 -12.42 5.05 17.24
C GLN A 472 -13.54 5.93 16.68
N LYS A 473 -13.27 7.22 16.51
CA LYS A 473 -14.25 8.19 15.99
C LYS A 473 -14.72 7.84 14.57
N GLU A 474 -13.83 7.40 13.70
CA GLU A 474 -14.20 7.00 12.34
C GLU A 474 -15.01 5.71 12.33
N ALA A 475 -14.52 4.66 13.00
CA ALA A 475 -15.18 3.35 13.04
C ALA A 475 -16.61 3.45 13.57
N PHE A 476 -16.83 4.16 14.69
CA PHE A 476 -18.16 4.26 15.28
C PHE A 476 -19.07 5.30 14.62
N ALA A 477 -18.52 6.20 13.80
CA ALA A 477 -19.35 7.07 12.95
C ALA A 477 -19.94 6.31 11.76
N THR A 478 -19.28 5.26 11.29
CA THR A 478 -19.80 4.37 10.24
C THR A 478 -20.63 3.20 10.78
N LEU A 479 -20.65 3.01 12.11
CA LEU A 479 -21.39 1.94 12.80
C LEU A 479 -22.39 2.53 13.83
N PRO A 480 -23.43 3.25 13.39
CA PRO A 480 -24.41 3.82 14.30
C PRO A 480 -25.23 2.72 14.99
N ALA A 481 -25.40 2.85 16.31
CA ALA A 481 -25.93 1.78 17.18
C ALA A 481 -27.34 1.27 16.80
N ASN A 482 -28.14 2.12 16.17
CA ASN A 482 -29.49 1.81 15.74
C ASN A 482 -29.59 1.16 14.35
N GLN A 483 -28.52 1.16 13.55
CA GLN A 483 -28.53 0.60 12.18
C GLN A 483 -27.62 -0.62 12.07
N GLU A 484 -26.52 -0.67 12.83
CA GLU A 484 -25.51 -1.73 12.73
C GLU A 484 -25.17 -2.37 14.09
N PRO A 485 -26.15 -2.88 14.87
CA PRO A 485 -25.92 -3.32 16.25
C PRO A 485 -24.94 -4.50 16.34
N VAL A 486 -24.98 -5.44 15.38
CA VAL A 486 -24.10 -6.62 15.37
C VAL A 486 -22.64 -6.23 15.10
N LEU A 487 -22.40 -5.45 14.03
CA LEU A 487 -21.06 -4.97 13.68
C LEU A 487 -20.51 -4.03 14.75
N ARG A 488 -21.36 -3.21 15.37
CA ARG A 488 -20.98 -2.35 16.47
C ARG A 488 -20.53 -3.15 17.69
N THR A 489 -21.30 -4.17 18.11
CA THR A 489 -20.89 -5.04 19.22
C THR A 489 -19.56 -5.72 18.93
N ALA A 490 -19.34 -6.21 17.70
CA ALA A 490 -18.05 -6.78 17.30
C ALA A 490 -16.91 -5.73 17.37
N ALA A 491 -17.17 -4.48 16.98
CA ALA A 491 -16.20 -3.39 17.12
C ALA A 491 -15.93 -3.04 18.60
N ASP A 492 -16.94 -3.03 19.46
CA ASP A 492 -16.78 -2.81 20.90
C ASP A 492 -15.95 -3.93 21.54
N GLU A 493 -16.19 -5.19 21.18
CA GLU A 493 -15.46 -6.35 21.71
C GLU A 493 -14.02 -6.47 21.18
N HIS A 494 -13.80 -6.14 19.91
CA HIS A 494 -12.53 -6.41 19.24
C HIS A 494 -11.70 -5.14 18.99
N LEU A 495 -12.29 -4.06 18.48
CA LEU A 495 -11.53 -2.86 18.14
C LEU A 495 -11.14 -2.07 19.40
N VAL A 496 -12.08 -1.82 20.32
CA VAL A 496 -11.84 -0.93 21.47
C VAL A 496 -10.67 -1.39 22.35
N PRO A 497 -10.54 -2.67 22.75
CA PRO A 497 -9.40 -3.10 23.58
C PRO A 497 -8.03 -2.90 22.90
N ARG A 498 -7.98 -3.00 21.57
CA ARG A 498 -6.76 -2.76 20.77
C ARG A 498 -6.41 -1.28 20.72
N LEU A 499 -7.41 -0.42 20.62
CA LEU A 499 -7.23 1.03 20.72
C LEU A 499 -6.79 1.45 22.13
N GLU A 500 -7.29 0.80 23.17
CA GLU A 500 -6.82 1.00 24.55
C GLU A 500 -5.37 0.51 24.75
N ALA A 501 -4.98 -0.60 24.11
CA ALA A 501 -3.59 -1.03 24.10
C ALA A 501 -2.69 -0.01 23.38
N LEU A 502 -3.12 0.49 22.21
CA LEU A 502 -2.41 1.51 21.43
C LEU A 502 -2.19 2.80 22.25
N LYS A 503 -3.20 3.25 23.01
CA LYS A 503 -3.11 4.46 23.85
C LYS A 503 -1.99 4.44 24.90
N LYS A 504 -1.51 3.26 25.30
CA LYS A 504 -0.44 3.10 26.31
C LYS A 504 0.95 3.44 25.79
N TYR A 505 1.12 3.52 24.47
CA TYR A 505 2.40 3.82 23.85
C TYR A 505 2.68 5.32 23.82
N PRO A 506 3.94 5.75 24.06
CA PRO A 506 4.30 7.17 23.97
C PRO A 506 4.22 7.67 22.52
N PRO A 507 4.19 8.98 22.30
CA PRO A 507 4.38 9.54 20.96
C PRO A 507 5.77 9.18 20.42
N TYR A 508 5.85 8.91 19.11
CA TYR A 508 7.10 8.63 18.41
C TYR A 508 7.31 9.63 17.28
N ARG A 509 8.54 10.08 17.13
CA ARG A 509 9.00 10.80 15.94
C ARG A 509 9.82 9.89 15.03
N MET A 510 9.73 10.17 13.74
CA MET A 510 10.53 9.53 12.70
C MET A 510 11.62 10.51 12.29
N VAL A 511 12.87 10.08 12.39
CA VAL A 511 14.05 10.95 12.19
C VAL A 511 14.86 10.42 11.01
N LEU A 512 15.15 11.33 10.07
CA LEU A 512 15.96 11.08 8.89
C LEU A 512 17.22 11.97 8.96
N LYS A 513 18.31 11.44 9.53
CA LYS A 513 19.53 12.22 9.80
C LYS A 513 20.38 12.49 8.57
N ASN A 514 20.32 11.60 7.59
CA ASN A 514 21.18 11.64 6.42
C ASN A 514 20.32 11.68 5.15
N LEU A 515 20.79 12.43 4.17
CA LEU A 515 20.22 12.50 2.82
C LEU A 515 21.34 12.15 1.82
N PRO A 516 21.03 11.42 0.75
CA PRO A 516 22.01 11.20 -0.31
C PRO A 516 22.32 12.51 -1.01
N ALA A 517 23.61 12.80 -1.21
CA ALA A 517 24.05 13.99 -1.95
C ALA A 517 23.71 13.90 -3.45
N SER A 518 23.66 12.69 -4.00
CA SER A 518 23.28 12.40 -5.39
C SER A 518 22.82 10.95 -5.52
N GLY A 519 22.03 10.67 -6.56
CA GLY A 519 21.54 9.31 -6.85
C GLY A 519 20.51 8.81 -5.84
N THR A 520 20.14 7.53 -5.98
CA THR A 520 19.09 6.90 -5.19
C THR A 520 19.70 5.95 -4.17
N ALA A 521 19.42 6.17 -2.88
CA ALA A 521 19.98 5.36 -1.79
C ALA A 521 19.04 5.20 -0.59
N TRP A 522 19.13 4.05 0.06
CA TRP A 522 18.44 3.79 1.33
C TRP A 522 19.07 4.59 2.46
N GLN A 523 18.24 5.31 3.21
CA GLN A 523 18.62 6.07 4.40
C GLN A 523 17.91 5.48 5.63
N ALA A 524 18.62 5.41 6.75
CA ALA A 524 18.04 4.93 8.00
C ALA A 524 16.91 5.86 8.48
N LEU A 525 15.77 5.27 8.84
CA LEU A 525 14.64 5.96 9.45
C LEU A 525 14.55 5.54 10.92
N GLU A 526 14.95 6.43 11.82
CA GLU A 526 14.96 6.14 13.24
C GLU A 526 13.62 6.49 13.89
N TRP A 527 13.13 5.61 14.74
CA TRP A 527 11.95 5.83 15.57
C TRP A 527 12.39 6.20 16.97
N GLN A 528 12.01 7.39 17.43
CA GLN A 528 12.41 7.89 18.74
C GLN A 528 11.18 8.26 19.56
N ALA A 529 11.06 7.71 20.76
CA ALA A 529 10.02 8.11 21.69
C ALA A 529 10.23 9.57 22.10
N ILE A 530 9.15 10.34 22.13
CA ILE A 530 9.14 11.68 22.71
C ILE A 530 8.79 11.51 24.18
N THR A 531 9.74 11.78 25.06
CA THR A 531 9.52 11.77 26.51
C THR A 531 8.50 12.83 26.88
N GLN A 532 7.51 12.44 27.70
CA GLN A 532 6.43 13.31 28.15
C GLN A 532 6.88 14.42 29.09
#